data_AF-A0A3C1VRH0-F1
#
_entry.id   AF-A0A3C1VRH0-F1
#
_cell.length_a   1.000
_cell.length_b   1.000
_cell.length_c   1.000
_cell.angle_alpha   90.00
_cell.angle_beta   90.00
_cell.angle_gamma   90.00
#
_symmetry.space_group_name_H-M   'P 1'
#
loop_
_entity.id
_entity.type
_entity.pdbx_description
1 polymer ?
#
loop_
_entity_poly.entity_id
_entity_poly.type
_entity_poly.pdbx_seq_one_letter_code
_entity_poly.pdbx_strand_id
1 'polypeptide(L)'
;MWWSLNRISLAALLMLATAGARAQLVEFQQGVLTLPEIVSSGIAYRAEFRILPDSDPMRFELIASSTVDVSGSLLAATFQEGVLRVPEALVGNDSYWLEFENNGNNIFTLTDWGQIPPTPVAFHPAPGNPGDIDPIWQRLPAFAYDIGIGANGAVWVIGTDPVPGGFGIYNLNSQGGFAVEGGAIRIDVDPQGNPWIVNFDHHIYRWVNGFWQRMPGEALDIGIGADGSVWVASFEGIYFWNGLDWINAGGSGSRID
;
A
#
# COMPACT_ATOMS: atom_id res chain seq x y z
N MET A 1 -3.71 28.31 3.19
CA MET A 1 -5.03 28.90 3.56
C MET A 1 -6.23 28.01 3.19
N TRP A 2 -6.05 26.73 2.84
CA TRP A 2 -7.15 25.83 2.39
C TRP A 2 -7.64 24.82 3.45
N TRP A 3 -7.24 24.97 4.72
CA TRP A 3 -7.36 23.91 5.74
C TRP A 3 -8.54 24.05 6.73
N SER A 4 -9.16 25.22 6.84
CA SER A 4 -10.20 25.47 7.87
C SER A 4 -11.64 25.23 7.40
N LEU A 5 -11.91 25.30 6.09
CA LEU A 5 -13.27 25.15 5.54
C LEU A 5 -13.71 23.68 5.34
N ASN A 6 -12.80 22.70 5.45
CA ASN A 6 -13.09 21.28 5.16
C ASN A 6 -13.45 20.42 6.39
N ARG A 7 -13.16 20.84 7.62
CA ARG A 7 -13.32 19.99 8.82
C ARG A 7 -14.77 19.88 9.31
N ILE A 8 -15.53 20.97 9.27
CA ILE A 8 -16.96 20.98 9.63
C ILE A 8 -17.77 20.15 8.62
N SER A 9 -17.40 20.22 7.34
CA SER A 9 -18.03 19.46 6.26
C SER A 9 -17.84 17.95 6.43
N LEU A 10 -16.65 17.49 6.84
CA LEU A 10 -16.39 16.07 7.08
C LEU A 10 -17.18 15.53 8.29
N ALA A 11 -17.23 16.27 9.40
CA ALA A 11 -18.02 15.87 10.58
C ALA A 11 -19.52 15.76 10.27
N ALA A 12 -20.05 16.69 9.47
CA ALA A 12 -21.44 16.64 9.01
C ALA A 12 -21.69 15.47 8.05
N LEU A 13 -20.75 15.17 7.14
CA LEU A 13 -20.85 14.03 6.20
C LEU A 13 -20.85 12.69 6.94
N LEU A 14 -19.98 12.55 7.94
CA LEU A 14 -19.91 11.39 8.83
C LEU A 14 -21.25 11.16 9.54
N MET A 15 -21.92 12.20 10.05
CA MET A 15 -23.20 12.04 10.73
C MET A 15 -24.39 11.74 9.81
N LEU A 16 -24.26 11.96 8.49
CA LEU A 16 -25.36 11.90 7.52
C LEU A 16 -25.24 10.77 6.47
N ALA A 17 -24.13 10.02 6.45
CA ALA A 17 -23.91 8.95 5.47
C ALA A 17 -24.97 7.83 5.57
N THR A 18 -25.53 7.44 4.42
CA THR A 18 -26.46 6.29 4.28
C THR A 18 -26.01 5.37 3.15
N ALA A 19 -26.21 4.07 3.33
CA ALA A 19 -25.49 2.97 2.68
C ALA A 19 -25.63 2.84 1.15
N GLY A 20 -24.58 2.26 0.53
CA GLY A 20 -24.64 1.51 -0.72
C GLY A 20 -24.21 0.06 -0.49
N ALA A 21 -24.82 -0.91 -1.18
CA ALA A 21 -24.60 -2.34 -0.95
C ALA A 21 -23.24 -2.83 -1.46
N ARG A 22 -22.18 -2.74 -0.65
CA ARG A 22 -20.92 -3.48 -0.85
C ARG A 22 -20.40 -3.99 0.50
N ALA A 23 -20.81 -5.20 0.88
CA ALA A 23 -20.35 -5.87 2.08
C ALA A 23 -18.85 -6.26 1.96
N GLN A 24 -17.94 -5.38 2.40
CA GLN A 24 -16.60 -5.71 2.93
C GLN A 24 -15.73 -4.48 3.28
N LEU A 25 -16.19 -3.25 3.02
CA LEU A 25 -15.37 -2.05 3.21
C LEU A 25 -15.55 -1.45 4.62
N VAL A 26 -14.59 -0.64 5.05
CA VAL A 26 -14.73 0.21 6.24
C VAL A 26 -15.85 1.22 5.98
N GLU A 27 -16.83 1.24 6.86
CA GLU A 27 -18.05 2.03 6.67
C GLU A 27 -18.32 2.94 7.86
N PHE A 28 -18.84 4.11 7.55
CA PHE A 28 -19.40 5.02 8.53
C PHE A 28 -20.93 4.95 8.52
N GLN A 29 -21.53 4.44 9.60
CA GLN A 29 -22.98 4.35 9.75
C GLN A 29 -23.43 5.04 11.04
N GLN A 30 -24.27 6.07 10.93
CA GLN A 30 -24.91 6.74 12.07
C GLN A 30 -23.93 7.21 13.17
N GLY A 31 -22.75 7.73 12.80
CA GLY A 31 -21.74 8.11 13.79
C GLY A 31 -20.76 7.00 14.18
N VAL A 32 -20.87 5.79 13.63
CA VAL A 32 -20.01 4.65 13.95
C VAL A 32 -19.16 4.27 12.75
N LEU A 33 -17.84 4.33 12.91
CA LEU A 33 -16.85 3.77 12.00
C LEU A 33 -16.65 2.29 12.32
N THR A 34 -16.98 1.41 11.38
CA THR A 34 -16.76 -0.03 11.52
C THR A 34 -15.52 -0.44 10.74
N LEU A 35 -14.52 -0.97 11.44
CA LEU A 35 -13.31 -1.54 10.86
C LEU A 35 -13.44 -3.07 10.85
N PRO A 36 -13.66 -3.71 9.68
CA PRO A 36 -13.85 -5.16 9.61
C PRO A 36 -12.58 -5.93 9.97
N GLU A 37 -11.42 -5.33 9.75
CA GLU A 37 -10.12 -5.91 10.07
C GLU A 37 -9.11 -4.80 10.42
N ILE A 38 -8.46 -4.96 11.57
CA ILE A 38 -7.34 -4.18 12.06
C ILE A 38 -6.23 -5.16 12.41
N VAL A 39 -5.11 -5.11 11.70
CA VAL A 39 -3.93 -5.93 11.97
C VAL A 39 -3.04 -5.20 12.96
N SER A 40 -2.73 -5.86 14.07
CA SER A 40 -1.82 -5.39 15.12
C SER A 40 -0.96 -6.55 15.58
N SER A 41 0.36 -6.44 15.40
CA SER A 41 1.34 -7.45 15.83
C SER A 41 1.00 -8.89 15.37
N GLY A 42 0.50 -9.04 14.15
CA GLY A 42 0.14 -10.34 13.56
C GLY A 42 -1.21 -10.90 14.00
N ILE A 43 -1.99 -10.17 14.80
CA ILE A 43 -3.36 -10.53 15.19
C ILE A 43 -4.32 -9.56 14.50
N ALA A 44 -5.45 -10.08 14.01
CA ALA A 44 -6.50 -9.26 13.41
C ALA A 44 -7.69 -9.08 14.37
N TYR A 45 -8.27 -7.88 14.34
CA TYR A 45 -9.44 -7.50 15.12
C TYR A 45 -10.48 -6.83 14.23
N ARG A 46 -11.75 -7.13 14.44
CA ARG A 46 -12.85 -6.24 14.05
C ARG A 46 -13.07 -5.24 15.18
N ALA A 47 -13.33 -3.97 14.86
CA ALA A 47 -13.66 -2.97 15.86
C ALA A 47 -14.64 -1.91 15.37
N GLU A 48 -15.35 -1.30 16.30
CA GLU A 48 -16.31 -0.23 16.05
C GLU A 48 -15.95 1.01 16.89
N PHE A 49 -15.93 2.17 16.24
CA PHE A 49 -15.57 3.44 16.84
C PHE A 49 -16.71 4.45 16.69
N ARG A 50 -17.22 4.98 17.79
CA ARG A 50 -18.25 6.03 17.78
C ARG A 50 -17.61 7.40 17.77
N ILE A 51 -18.02 8.28 16.84
CA ILE A 51 -17.62 9.69 16.88
C ILE A 51 -18.14 10.36 18.15
N LEU A 52 -17.29 11.17 18.79
CA LEU A 52 -17.69 12.05 19.88
C LEU A 52 -18.19 13.36 19.25
N PRO A 53 -19.49 13.65 19.29
CA PRO A 53 -20.03 14.89 18.74
C PRO A 53 -19.34 16.09 19.38
N ASP A 54 -19.13 17.16 18.60
CA ASP A 54 -18.60 18.45 19.07
C ASP A 54 -17.19 18.40 19.70
N SER A 55 -16.40 17.38 19.37
CA SER A 55 -14.99 17.30 19.75
C SER A 55 -14.08 18.08 18.78
N ASP A 56 -13.15 18.88 19.33
CA ASP A 56 -12.07 19.53 18.59
C ASP A 56 -10.72 19.32 19.32
N PRO A 57 -9.76 18.56 18.75
CA PRO A 57 -9.82 17.84 17.48
C PRO A 57 -10.87 16.71 17.49
N MET A 58 -11.28 16.25 16.30
CA MET A 58 -12.30 15.21 16.15
C MET A 58 -11.84 13.90 16.79
N ARG A 59 -12.67 13.36 17.68
CA ARG A 59 -12.36 12.17 18.50
C ARG A 59 -13.39 11.07 18.31
N PHE A 60 -12.93 9.85 18.56
CA PHE A 60 -13.67 8.62 18.45
C PHE A 60 -13.46 7.77 19.69
N GLU A 61 -14.51 7.13 20.16
CA GLU A 61 -14.49 6.15 21.25
C GLU A 61 -14.57 4.74 20.66
N LEU A 62 -13.62 3.87 21.02
CA LEU A 62 -13.70 2.44 20.74
C LEU A 62 -14.80 1.82 21.61
N ILE A 63 -15.88 1.35 20.97
CA ILE A 63 -17.09 0.84 21.65
C ILE A 63 -17.23 -0.68 21.59
N ALA A 64 -16.60 -1.33 20.63
CA ALA A 64 -16.58 -2.79 20.52
C ALA A 64 -15.31 -3.27 19.79
N SER A 65 -14.80 -4.43 20.19
CA SER A 65 -13.78 -5.15 19.44
C SER A 65 -13.90 -6.66 19.64
N SER A 66 -13.49 -7.42 18.62
CA SER A 66 -13.41 -8.88 18.66
C SER A 66 -12.28 -9.36 17.75
N THR A 67 -11.62 -10.46 18.11
CA THR A 67 -10.63 -11.09 17.23
C THR A 67 -11.27 -11.67 15.98
N VAL A 68 -10.57 -11.59 14.84
CA VAL A 68 -10.94 -12.21 13.57
C VAL A 68 -9.73 -12.91 12.95
N ASP A 69 -9.96 -13.74 11.93
CA ASP A 69 -8.87 -14.34 11.16
C ASP A 69 -8.20 -13.28 10.28
N VAL A 70 -6.87 -13.37 10.14
CA VAL A 70 -6.10 -12.46 9.28
C VAL A 70 -6.39 -12.79 7.82
N SER A 71 -6.83 -11.79 7.05
CA SER A 71 -7.17 -11.99 5.63
C SER A 71 -5.98 -11.83 4.69
N GLY A 72 -4.93 -11.12 5.13
CA GLY A 72 -3.82 -10.70 4.27
C GLY A 72 -4.16 -9.55 3.32
N SER A 73 -5.31 -8.89 3.50
CA SER A 73 -5.73 -7.73 2.70
C SER A 73 -4.87 -6.50 2.98
N LEU A 74 -4.44 -5.80 1.93
CA LEU A 74 -3.79 -4.49 2.05
C LEU A 74 -4.76 -3.37 2.44
N LEU A 75 -6.07 -3.64 2.36
CA LEU A 75 -7.13 -2.74 2.83
C LEU A 75 -7.48 -2.97 4.32
N ALA A 76 -6.80 -3.90 5.00
CA ALA A 76 -6.93 -4.03 6.44
C ALA A 76 -6.33 -2.80 7.13
N ALA A 77 -7.05 -2.24 8.08
CA ALA A 77 -6.48 -1.19 8.92
C ALA A 77 -5.30 -1.74 9.70
N THR A 78 -4.34 -0.89 10.06
CA THR A 78 -3.20 -1.30 10.88
C THR A 78 -3.17 -0.52 12.17
N PHE A 79 -2.82 -1.18 13.27
CA PHE A 79 -2.55 -0.51 14.54
C PHE A 79 -1.13 -0.80 14.97
N GLN A 80 -0.27 0.21 14.91
CA GLN A 80 1.15 0.10 15.21
C GLN A 80 1.63 1.38 15.89
N GLU A 81 2.43 1.22 16.95
CA GLU A 81 3.05 2.33 17.69
C GLU A 81 2.05 3.39 18.17
N GLY A 82 0.84 2.96 18.57
CA GLY A 82 -0.21 3.86 19.05
C GLY A 82 -1.00 4.57 17.95
N VAL A 83 -0.71 4.32 16.67
CA VAL A 83 -1.42 4.92 15.54
C VAL A 83 -2.26 3.87 14.82
N LEU A 84 -3.56 4.14 14.71
CA LEU A 84 -4.50 3.40 13.89
C LEU A 84 -4.56 4.04 12.52
N ARG A 85 -4.25 3.27 11.47
CA ARG A 85 -4.26 3.73 10.09
C ARG A 85 -5.32 2.97 9.34
N VAL A 86 -6.31 3.72 8.86
CA VAL A 86 -7.42 3.20 8.07
C VAL A 86 -7.12 3.50 6.62
N PRO A 87 -6.78 2.46 5.84
CA PRO A 87 -6.36 2.62 4.47
C PRO A 87 -7.48 3.26 3.63
N GLU A 88 -8.67 2.72 3.69
CA GLU A 88 -9.81 3.24 2.96
C GLU A 88 -11.06 3.14 3.82
N ALA A 89 -11.84 4.20 3.86
CA ALA A 89 -13.12 4.33 4.54
C ALA A 89 -14.12 5.04 3.64
N LEU A 90 -15.28 4.43 3.43
CA LEU A 90 -16.38 5.08 2.72
C LEU A 90 -17.10 6.04 3.67
N VAL A 91 -17.15 7.31 3.28
CA VAL A 91 -17.90 8.37 3.96
C VAL A 91 -18.85 9.01 2.95
N GLY A 92 -20.13 8.65 3.02
CA GLY A 92 -21.09 9.03 2.00
C GLY A 92 -20.78 8.34 0.67
N ASN A 93 -20.52 9.13 -0.38
CA ASN A 93 -20.18 8.62 -1.72
C ASN A 93 -18.66 8.65 -2.01
N ASP A 94 -17.86 9.14 -1.08
CA ASP A 94 -16.43 9.36 -1.25
C ASP A 94 -15.62 8.40 -0.38
N SER A 95 -14.46 7.97 -0.88
CA SER A 95 -13.49 7.18 -0.13
C SER A 95 -12.47 8.12 0.54
N TYR A 96 -12.04 7.77 1.75
CA TYR A 96 -11.03 8.51 2.51
C TYR A 96 -10.03 7.56 3.16
N TRP A 97 -8.77 7.97 3.27
CA TRP A 97 -7.85 7.37 4.24
C TRP A 97 -7.88 8.19 5.53
N LEU A 98 -7.68 7.53 6.67
CA LEU A 98 -7.77 8.16 8.00
C LEU A 98 -6.61 7.69 8.87
N GLU A 99 -6.03 8.58 9.67
CA GLU A 99 -5.07 8.24 10.73
C GLU A 99 -5.55 8.75 12.07
N PHE A 100 -5.51 7.87 13.07
CA PHE A 100 -5.90 8.17 14.43
C PHE A 100 -4.76 7.88 15.40
N GLU A 101 -4.54 8.81 16.34
CA GLU A 101 -3.67 8.58 17.49
C GLU A 101 -4.48 8.04 18.67
N ASN A 102 -4.04 6.93 19.25
CA ASN A 102 -4.63 6.37 20.47
C ASN A 102 -4.18 7.19 21.68
N ASN A 103 -5.12 7.89 22.32
CA ASN A 103 -4.87 8.71 23.49
C ASN A 103 -5.06 7.96 24.82
N GLY A 104 -5.29 6.64 24.75
CA GLY A 104 -5.67 5.81 25.90
C GLY A 104 -7.15 5.92 26.23
N ASN A 105 -7.61 5.11 27.21
CA ASN A 105 -9.00 5.08 27.66
C ASN A 105 -10.03 4.91 26.53
N ASN A 106 -9.70 4.10 25.52
CA ASN A 106 -10.53 3.86 24.33
C ASN A 106 -10.76 5.10 23.45
N ILE A 107 -10.02 6.20 23.63
CA ILE A 107 -10.16 7.41 22.82
C ILE A 107 -9.10 7.49 21.73
N PHE A 108 -9.55 7.77 20.51
CA PHE A 108 -8.75 7.93 19.32
C PHE A 108 -9.00 9.31 18.71
N THR A 109 -7.97 10.12 18.54
CA THR A 109 -8.06 11.43 17.88
C THR A 109 -7.75 11.27 16.41
N LEU A 110 -8.61 11.75 15.49
CA LEU A 110 -8.27 11.83 14.07
C LEU A 110 -7.19 12.90 13.87
N THR A 111 -5.98 12.47 13.55
CA THR A 111 -4.82 13.35 13.38
C THR A 111 -4.60 13.73 11.93
N ASP A 112 -4.91 12.84 10.99
CA ASP A 112 -4.71 13.08 9.56
C ASP A 112 -5.74 12.33 8.70
N TRP A 113 -6.01 12.84 7.51
CA TRP A 113 -6.94 12.23 6.55
C TRP A 113 -6.83 12.83 5.15
N GLY A 114 -7.32 12.11 4.15
CA GLY A 114 -7.42 12.62 2.79
C GLY A 114 -8.41 11.85 1.93
N GLN A 115 -8.99 12.53 0.94
CA GLN A 115 -9.93 11.93 0.00
C GLN A 115 -9.18 11.07 -1.03
N ILE A 116 -9.69 9.87 -1.28
CA ILE A 116 -9.28 8.96 -2.34
C ILE A 116 -10.18 9.27 -3.54
N PRO A 117 -9.65 9.82 -4.65
CA PRO A 117 -10.43 10.12 -5.82
C PRO A 117 -11.12 8.86 -6.38
N PRO A 118 -12.37 8.95 -6.83
CA PRO A 118 -13.15 7.81 -7.34
C PRO A 118 -12.64 7.25 -8.68
N THR A 119 -11.70 7.94 -9.32
CA THR A 119 -11.04 7.54 -10.56
C THR A 119 -9.53 7.67 -10.36
N PRO A 120 -8.71 6.69 -10.81
CA PRO A 120 -7.28 6.95 -11.01
C PRO A 120 -7.18 8.25 -11.79
N VAL A 121 -6.40 9.21 -11.30
CA VAL A 121 -6.21 10.48 -12.00
C VAL A 121 -5.84 10.13 -13.44
N ALA A 122 -6.75 10.44 -14.38
CA ALA A 122 -6.44 10.26 -15.78
C ALA A 122 -5.26 11.17 -16.07
N PHE A 123 -4.10 10.58 -16.33
CA PHE A 123 -2.97 11.31 -16.89
C PHE A 123 -3.43 11.87 -18.24
N HIS A 124 -3.95 13.09 -18.24
CA HIS A 124 -3.97 13.88 -19.45
C HIS A 124 -2.57 14.44 -19.59
N PRO A 125 -1.74 13.95 -20.53
CA PRO A 125 -0.60 14.74 -20.95
C PRO A 125 -1.21 16.03 -21.51
N ALA A 126 -1.05 17.15 -20.80
CA ALA A 126 -1.41 18.43 -21.36
C ALA A 126 -0.65 18.58 -22.69
N PRO A 127 -1.30 18.99 -23.79
CA PRO A 127 -0.55 19.40 -24.97
C PRO A 127 0.11 20.75 -24.64
N GLY A 128 1.29 20.68 -24.02
CA GLY A 128 2.04 21.87 -23.60
C GLY A 128 3.12 21.53 -22.59
N ASN A 129 4.38 21.70 -23.02
CA ASN A 129 5.64 21.60 -22.27
C ASN A 129 5.82 20.40 -21.31
N PRO A 130 6.74 19.45 -21.61
CA PRO A 130 7.07 18.31 -20.75
C PRO A 130 7.80 18.69 -19.43
N GLY A 131 7.66 19.93 -18.94
CA GLY A 131 8.35 20.45 -17.76
C GLY A 131 7.45 20.78 -16.56
N ASP A 132 6.14 20.96 -16.75
CA ASP A 132 5.20 21.22 -15.66
C ASP A 132 4.38 19.96 -15.37
N ILE A 133 5.05 18.95 -14.82
CA ILE A 133 4.36 17.99 -13.98
C ILE A 133 4.15 18.68 -12.63
N ASP A 134 2.92 19.05 -12.32
CA ASP A 134 2.53 19.33 -10.93
C ASP A 134 1.99 18.00 -10.40
N PRO A 135 2.87 17.08 -9.91
CA PRO A 135 2.41 15.77 -9.49
C PRO A 135 1.50 15.93 -8.28
N ILE A 136 0.22 15.65 -8.49
CA ILE A 136 -0.69 15.41 -7.37
C ILE A 136 -0.28 14.07 -6.77
N TRP A 137 0.59 14.11 -5.76
CA TRP A 137 0.93 12.94 -4.97
C TRP A 137 -0.30 12.49 -4.18
N GLN A 138 -0.85 11.34 -4.55
CA GLN A 138 -1.91 10.68 -3.80
C GLN A 138 -1.29 9.54 -3.00
N ARG A 139 -1.46 9.57 -1.68
CA ARG A 139 -1.07 8.45 -0.82
C ARG A 139 -1.96 7.25 -1.12
N LEU A 140 -1.36 6.13 -1.47
CA LEU A 140 -2.06 4.85 -1.50
C LEU A 140 -2.20 4.29 -0.10
N PRO A 141 -3.31 3.61 0.17
CA PRO A 141 -3.67 3.20 1.51
C PRO A 141 -3.00 1.87 1.88
N ALA A 142 -1.68 1.82 1.79
CA ALA A 142 -0.89 0.62 2.06
C ALA A 142 0.50 1.03 2.59
N PHE A 143 1.15 0.12 3.31
CA PHE A 143 2.55 0.22 3.67
C PHE A 143 3.33 -0.72 2.78
N ALA A 144 4.39 -0.20 2.16
CA ALA A 144 5.29 -1.00 1.35
C ALA A 144 6.72 -0.61 1.68
N TYR A 145 7.61 -1.61 1.72
CA TYR A 145 9.04 -1.37 1.77
C TYR A 145 9.62 -1.12 0.38
N ASP A 146 8.95 -1.61 -0.67
CA ASP A 146 9.41 -1.46 -2.04
C ASP A 146 8.24 -1.57 -3.05
N ILE A 147 8.39 -0.98 -4.22
CA ILE A 147 7.38 -0.93 -5.28
C ILE A 147 8.03 -1.00 -6.66
N GLY A 148 7.48 -1.84 -7.54
CA GLY A 148 7.86 -1.91 -8.95
C GLY A 148 6.65 -1.67 -9.85
N ILE A 149 6.88 -0.96 -10.96
CA ILE A 149 5.82 -0.61 -11.92
C ILE A 149 6.28 -0.96 -13.33
N GLY A 150 5.63 -1.97 -13.92
CA GLY A 150 5.91 -2.37 -15.29
C GLY A 150 5.38 -1.36 -16.29
N ALA A 151 5.97 -1.31 -17.49
CA ALA A 151 5.55 -0.39 -18.55
C ALA A 151 4.08 -0.59 -19.00
N ASN A 152 3.48 -1.76 -18.74
CA ASN A 152 2.06 -2.03 -18.97
C ASN A 152 1.13 -1.51 -17.85
N GLY A 153 1.68 -0.86 -16.82
CA GLY A 153 0.94 -0.34 -15.67
C GLY A 153 0.67 -1.37 -14.57
N ALA A 154 1.22 -2.58 -14.66
CA ALA A 154 1.15 -3.53 -13.55
C ALA A 154 2.00 -3.03 -12.37
N VAL A 155 1.40 -2.99 -11.19
CA VAL A 155 2.05 -2.51 -9.97
C VAL A 155 2.21 -3.66 -9.00
N TRP A 156 3.40 -3.84 -8.48
CA TRP A 156 3.69 -4.82 -7.45
C TRP A 156 4.39 -4.15 -6.27
N VAL A 157 4.10 -4.61 -5.06
CA VAL A 157 4.70 -4.08 -3.84
C VAL A 157 5.21 -5.19 -2.93
N ILE A 158 6.29 -4.86 -2.22
CA ILE A 158 6.72 -5.60 -1.03
C ILE A 158 6.06 -4.94 0.17
N GLY A 159 5.17 -5.67 0.83
CA GLY A 159 4.44 -5.22 2.01
C GLY A 159 5.34 -5.09 3.24
N THR A 160 4.72 -4.96 4.41
CA THR A 160 5.43 -4.87 5.70
C THR A 160 5.21 -6.07 6.61
N ASP A 161 4.42 -7.04 6.17
CA ASP A 161 4.12 -8.30 6.85
C ASP A 161 5.29 -9.28 6.72
N PRO A 162 5.94 -9.71 7.81
CA PRO A 162 7.07 -10.63 7.73
C PRO A 162 6.64 -12.04 7.34
N VAL A 163 7.35 -12.64 6.38
CA VAL A 163 7.15 -14.02 5.91
C VAL A 163 8.51 -14.70 5.68
N PRO A 164 8.58 -16.04 5.58
CA PRO A 164 9.83 -16.69 5.21
C PRO A 164 10.41 -16.12 3.90
N GLY A 165 11.67 -15.68 3.94
CA GLY A 165 12.34 -15.05 2.80
C GLY A 165 12.20 -13.53 2.70
N GLY A 166 11.46 -12.85 3.59
CA GLY A 166 11.38 -11.38 3.61
C GLY A 166 10.02 -10.87 4.09
N PHE A 167 9.35 -10.09 3.25
CA PHE A 167 8.00 -9.59 3.47
C PHE A 167 7.05 -10.03 2.35
N GLY A 168 5.75 -9.96 2.61
CA GLY A 168 4.70 -10.35 1.67
C GLY A 168 4.80 -9.63 0.32
N ILE A 169 4.43 -10.35 -0.74
CA ILE A 169 4.49 -9.86 -2.12
C ILE A 169 3.05 -9.67 -2.62
N TYR A 170 2.75 -8.50 -3.17
CA TYR A 170 1.38 -8.16 -3.56
C TYR A 170 1.33 -7.57 -4.97
N ASN A 171 0.42 -8.08 -5.79
CA ASN A 171 0.06 -7.44 -7.07
C ASN A 171 -1.07 -6.45 -6.83
N LEU A 172 -0.81 -5.16 -6.95
CA LEU A 172 -1.80 -4.09 -6.83
C LEU A 172 -2.59 -3.95 -8.13
N ASN A 173 -3.70 -4.67 -8.24
CA ASN A 173 -4.69 -4.43 -9.27
C ASN A 173 -5.87 -3.60 -8.75
N SER A 174 -6.78 -3.20 -9.64
CA SER A 174 -7.97 -2.38 -9.33
C SER A 174 -8.95 -2.95 -8.26
N GLN A 175 -8.67 -4.13 -7.70
CA GLN A 175 -9.52 -4.83 -6.74
C GLN A 175 -8.91 -4.96 -5.33
N GLY A 176 -7.83 -4.23 -5.02
CA GLY A 176 -7.33 -4.12 -3.63
C GLY A 176 -6.10 -4.98 -3.29
N GLY A 177 -5.41 -5.50 -4.31
CA GLY A 177 -4.18 -6.27 -4.13
C GLY A 177 -4.41 -7.75 -3.87
N PHE A 178 -3.66 -8.63 -4.55
CA PHE A 178 -3.65 -10.07 -4.26
C PHE A 178 -2.28 -10.49 -3.74
N ALA A 179 -2.26 -11.15 -2.59
CA ALA A 179 -1.05 -11.73 -2.02
C ALA A 179 -0.56 -12.90 -2.89
N VAL A 180 0.75 -12.95 -3.12
CA VAL A 180 1.43 -14.03 -3.83
C VAL A 180 2.36 -14.74 -2.86
N GLU A 181 2.33 -16.07 -2.87
CA GLU A 181 3.19 -16.89 -2.01
C GLU A 181 4.67 -16.59 -2.26
N GLY A 182 5.43 -16.44 -1.18
CA GLY A 182 6.85 -16.09 -1.19
C GLY A 182 7.16 -14.90 -0.30
N GLY A 183 8.44 -14.63 -0.12
CA GLY A 183 8.95 -13.49 0.62
C GLY A 183 10.05 -12.78 -0.14
N ALA A 184 10.02 -11.46 -0.14
CA ALA A 184 11.01 -10.64 -0.83
C ALA A 184 11.37 -9.39 -0.03
N ILE A 185 12.48 -8.76 -0.41
CA ILE A 185 12.95 -7.48 0.13
C ILE A 185 13.12 -6.42 -0.95
N ARG A 186 13.29 -6.82 -2.22
CA ARG A 186 13.30 -5.93 -3.38
C ARG A 186 12.43 -6.45 -4.49
N ILE A 187 11.87 -5.55 -5.28
CA ILE A 187 11.02 -5.90 -6.42
C ILE A 187 11.20 -4.91 -7.56
N ASP A 188 11.19 -5.43 -8.78
CA ASP A 188 10.87 -4.62 -9.95
C ASP A 188 10.09 -5.45 -10.98
N VAL A 189 9.48 -4.81 -11.98
CA VAL A 189 8.45 -5.41 -12.82
C VAL A 189 8.79 -5.23 -14.29
N ASP A 190 8.82 -6.35 -15.02
CA ASP A 190 9.10 -6.33 -16.44
C ASP A 190 8.01 -5.61 -17.26
N PRO A 191 8.28 -5.25 -18.54
CA PRO A 191 7.29 -4.56 -19.37
C PRO A 191 6.01 -5.36 -19.62
N GLN A 192 6.00 -6.67 -19.37
CA GLN A 192 4.85 -7.55 -19.48
C GLN A 192 4.07 -7.65 -18.16
N GLY A 193 4.54 -7.01 -17.09
CA GLY A 193 3.92 -6.98 -15.78
C GLY A 193 4.31 -8.13 -14.85
N ASN A 194 5.35 -8.90 -15.18
CA ASN A 194 5.84 -9.98 -14.34
C ASN A 194 6.93 -9.46 -13.38
N PRO A 195 6.79 -9.70 -12.07
CA PRO A 195 7.76 -9.22 -11.11
C PRO A 195 9.03 -10.09 -11.12
N TRP A 196 10.15 -9.43 -10.85
CA TRP A 196 11.39 -10.04 -10.39
C TRP A 196 11.66 -9.55 -8.99
N ILE A 197 12.18 -10.42 -8.14
CA ILE A 197 12.41 -10.13 -6.73
C ILE A 197 13.79 -10.56 -6.28
N VAL A 198 14.24 -9.93 -5.22
CA VAL A 198 15.37 -10.37 -4.39
C VAL A 198 14.82 -10.69 -3.01
N ASN A 199 15.14 -11.87 -2.48
CA ASN A 199 14.72 -12.29 -1.15
C ASN A 199 15.78 -11.95 -0.07
N PHE A 200 15.47 -12.25 1.19
CA PHE A 200 16.34 -11.99 2.33
C PHE A 200 17.69 -12.75 2.27
N ASP A 201 17.73 -13.89 1.57
CA ASP A 201 18.96 -14.66 1.31
C ASP A 201 19.72 -14.16 0.07
N HIS A 202 19.37 -12.98 -0.45
CA HIS A 202 19.91 -12.39 -1.67
C HIS A 202 19.63 -13.18 -2.95
N HIS A 203 18.78 -14.20 -2.89
CA HIS A 203 18.41 -14.99 -4.05
C HIS A 203 17.48 -14.20 -4.98
N ILE A 204 17.76 -14.30 -6.28
CA ILE A 204 16.98 -13.65 -7.34
C ILE A 204 15.92 -14.62 -7.86
N TYR A 205 14.68 -14.16 -8.00
CA TYR A 205 13.60 -14.92 -8.61
C TYR A 205 12.86 -14.06 -9.63
N ARG A 206 12.29 -14.72 -10.65
CA ARG A 206 11.36 -14.10 -11.59
C ARG A 206 10.06 -14.86 -11.66
N TRP A 207 8.97 -14.15 -11.92
CA TRP A 207 7.65 -14.75 -12.06
C TRP A 207 7.43 -15.27 -13.49
N VAL A 208 7.19 -16.57 -13.63
CA VAL A 208 6.95 -17.22 -14.93
C VAL A 208 5.79 -18.17 -14.80
N ASN A 209 4.74 -17.96 -15.60
CA ASN A 209 3.56 -18.84 -15.67
C ASN A 209 2.90 -19.12 -14.30
N GLY A 210 2.90 -18.15 -13.39
CA GLY A 210 2.29 -18.30 -12.07
C GLY A 210 3.22 -18.88 -10.99
N PHE A 211 4.52 -19.04 -11.28
CA PHE A 211 5.49 -19.61 -10.34
C PHE A 211 6.77 -18.80 -10.28
N TRP A 212 7.43 -18.82 -9.12
CA TRP A 212 8.77 -18.27 -8.95
C TRP A 212 9.82 -19.20 -9.58
N GLN A 213 10.58 -18.66 -10.53
CA GLN A 213 11.77 -19.31 -11.08
C GLN A 213 13.01 -18.68 -10.44
N ARG A 214 13.80 -19.50 -9.75
CA ARG A 214 15.12 -19.12 -9.21
C ARG A 214 16.06 -18.78 -10.38
N MET A 215 16.65 -17.60 -10.33
CA MET A 215 17.72 -17.18 -11.24
C MET A 215 19.08 -17.47 -10.60
N PRO A 216 20.14 -17.71 -11.40
CA PRO A 216 21.49 -17.89 -10.86
C PRO A 216 21.97 -16.59 -10.18
N GLY A 217 22.92 -16.74 -9.26
CA GLY A 217 23.54 -15.60 -8.57
C GLY A 217 22.75 -15.05 -7.38
N GLU A 218 23.26 -13.94 -6.86
CA GLU A 218 22.76 -13.21 -5.70
C GLU A 218 22.77 -11.70 -6.01
N ALA A 219 21.81 -10.97 -5.43
CA ALA A 219 21.68 -9.53 -5.59
C ALA A 219 21.32 -8.84 -4.26
N LEU A 220 21.64 -7.55 -4.20
CA LEU A 220 21.21 -6.61 -3.17
C LEU A 220 19.97 -5.82 -3.62
N ASP A 221 19.85 -5.60 -4.93
CA ASP A 221 18.76 -4.87 -5.55
C ASP A 221 18.62 -5.23 -7.04
N ILE A 222 17.46 -4.97 -7.63
CA ILE A 222 17.12 -5.30 -9.01
C ILE A 222 16.32 -4.18 -9.67
N GLY A 223 16.64 -3.87 -10.93
CA GLY A 223 15.97 -2.85 -11.72
C GLY A 223 15.80 -3.31 -13.17
N ILE A 224 14.69 -2.91 -13.79
CA ILE A 224 14.21 -3.39 -15.08
C ILE A 224 13.70 -2.20 -15.89
N GLY A 225 14.40 -1.92 -16.99
CA GLY A 225 13.99 -0.89 -17.92
C GLY A 225 12.69 -1.25 -18.66
N ALA A 226 11.95 -0.22 -19.09
CA ALA A 226 10.77 -0.39 -19.95
C ALA A 226 11.06 -1.11 -21.29
N ASP A 227 12.33 -1.20 -21.70
CA ASP A 227 12.80 -1.96 -22.85
C ASP A 227 13.04 -3.46 -22.54
N GLY A 228 12.88 -3.87 -21.27
CA GLY A 228 13.08 -5.22 -20.78
C GLY A 228 14.52 -5.54 -20.37
N SER A 229 15.42 -4.56 -20.37
CA SER A 229 16.77 -4.74 -19.83
C SER A 229 16.71 -4.96 -18.31
N VAL A 230 17.37 -6.01 -17.81
CA VAL A 230 17.37 -6.34 -16.38
C VAL A 230 18.77 -6.16 -15.83
N TRP A 231 18.88 -5.43 -14.72
CA TRP A 231 20.11 -5.13 -14.03
C TRP A 231 20.01 -5.47 -12.55
N VAL A 232 21.12 -5.86 -11.95
CA VAL A 232 21.22 -6.09 -10.51
C VAL A 232 22.44 -5.39 -9.93
N ALA A 233 22.26 -4.84 -8.74
CA ALA A 233 23.35 -4.47 -7.85
C ALA A 233 23.65 -5.65 -6.93
N SER A 234 24.90 -6.06 -6.80
CA SER A 234 25.31 -7.18 -5.93
C SER A 234 26.48 -6.80 -5.02
N PHE A 235 26.92 -7.73 -4.17
CA PHE A 235 28.13 -7.55 -3.36
C PHE A 235 29.40 -7.40 -4.19
N GLU A 236 29.40 -7.90 -5.43
CA GLU A 236 30.60 -7.99 -6.28
C GLU A 236 30.63 -6.94 -7.39
N GLY A 237 29.51 -6.24 -7.65
CA GLY A 237 29.43 -5.20 -8.66
C GLY A 237 28.04 -5.01 -9.23
N ILE A 238 27.98 -4.39 -10.41
CA ILE A 238 26.74 -4.22 -11.19
C ILE A 238 26.74 -5.23 -12.33
N TYR A 239 25.62 -5.90 -12.54
CA TYR A 239 25.46 -6.93 -13.57
C TYR A 239 24.20 -6.69 -14.40
N PHE A 240 24.23 -7.08 -15.67
CA PHE A 240 23.04 -7.12 -16.52
C PHE A 240 22.74 -8.54 -17.01
N TRP A 241 21.46 -8.86 -17.18
CA TRP A 241 21.02 -10.14 -17.71
C TRP A 241 21.12 -10.16 -19.23
N ASN A 242 21.80 -11.14 -19.81
CA ASN A 242 21.88 -11.29 -21.27
C ASN A 242 20.89 -12.32 -21.87
N GLY A 243 19.98 -12.87 -21.05
CA GLY A 243 19.09 -13.97 -21.44
C GLY A 243 19.55 -15.35 -20.98
N LEU A 244 20.83 -15.50 -20.60
CA LEU A 244 21.45 -16.77 -20.19
C LEU A 244 22.19 -16.65 -18.85
N ASP A 245 22.91 -15.57 -18.63
CA ASP A 245 23.72 -15.33 -17.44
C ASP A 245 23.85 -13.83 -17.11
N TRP A 246 24.35 -13.54 -15.92
CA TRP A 246 24.67 -12.20 -15.44
C TRP A 246 26.05 -11.76 -15.93
N ILE A 247 26.09 -10.68 -16.70
CA ILE A 247 27.32 -10.10 -17.23
C ILE A 247 27.76 -8.94 -16.36
N ASN A 248 28.95 -9.06 -15.78
CA ASN A 248 29.54 -8.02 -14.94
C ASN A 248 29.82 -6.76 -15.79
N ALA A 249 29.18 -5.65 -15.43
CA ALA A 249 29.38 -4.34 -16.05
C ALA A 249 30.44 -3.50 -15.33
N GLY A 250 31.02 -4.02 -14.25
CA GLY A 250 31.96 -3.34 -13.37
C GLY A 250 31.27 -2.43 -12.36
N GLY A 251 32.08 -1.66 -11.63
CA GLY A 251 31.61 -0.71 -10.64
C GLY A 251 31.13 -1.36 -9.33
N SER A 252 30.51 -0.54 -8.49
CA SER A 252 29.85 -0.98 -7.25
C SER A 252 28.60 -0.15 -7.02
N GLY A 253 27.60 -0.77 -6.41
CA GLY A 253 26.35 -0.13 -6.03
C GLY A 253 25.56 -1.07 -5.14
N SER A 254 24.69 -0.51 -4.30
CA SER A 254 23.83 -1.28 -3.41
C SER A 254 22.34 -1.11 -3.73
N ARG A 255 22.00 -0.21 -4.67
CA ARG A 255 20.64 0.06 -5.13
C ARG A 255 20.60 0.33 -6.64
N ILE A 256 19.50 -0.06 -7.28
CA ILE A 256 19.23 0.18 -8.70
C ILE A 256 17.70 0.23 -8.92
N ASP A 257 17.24 1.13 -9.79
CA ASP A 257 15.84 1.35 -10.19
C ASP A 257 15.87 1.88 -11.64
#